data_AF-A0A957MSH1-F1
#
_entry.id   AF-A0A957MSH1-F1
#
_cell.length_a   1.000
_cell.length_b   1.000
_cell.length_c   1.000
_cell.angle_alpha   90.00
_cell.angle_beta   90.00
_cell.angle_gamma   90.00
#
_symmetry.space_group_name_H-M   'P 1'
#
loop_
_entity.id
_entity.type
_entity.pdbx_description
1 polymer ?
#
loop_
_entity_poly.entity_id
_entity_poly.type
_entity_poly.pdbx_seq_one_letter_code
_entity_poly.pdbx_strand_id
1 'polypeptide(L)'
;GRVSRYGLVAYGSSLDQVGVLAKDVRDSALVLSAMAGHDAYDSTSMPAPVPDFTAALTGDVRGLRIGLPDEYFIAGVQPDVEAAVRRAIDVLGEMGAEIVRVSLPNTDKALPVYYLVATAEASANLSRFDGVRYGYSAGADSIQENYRQSRGQGFGAEVKRRIMLGTYALSAGYYDAYYLKAQQVRTLIKQDFEAAFEKVDVIACPVAPTTAFRIGEKADNPLEMYLSDVFTITLNLAGMCGISVPCGFDGAGLPIGLQLMGPHLGEEVVLRTAYAYEQATAWHTQWAQPAVTEV
;
A
#
# COMPACT_ATOMS: atom_id res chain seq x y z
N GLY A 1 10.28 -2.80 -8.00
CA GLY A 1 11.30 -3.86 -7.82
C GLY A 1 10.92 -5.13 -8.56
N ARG A 2 9.90 -5.86 -8.10
CA ARG A 2 9.47 -7.15 -8.68
C ARG A 2 8.84 -7.05 -10.08
N VAL A 3 8.02 -6.02 -10.29
CA VAL A 3 7.34 -5.70 -11.55
C VAL A 3 7.88 -4.37 -12.06
N SER A 4 8.17 -4.30 -13.36
CA SER A 4 8.65 -3.08 -14.01
C SER A 4 7.67 -1.93 -13.86
N ARG A 5 8.21 -0.72 -13.73
CA ARG A 5 7.47 0.54 -13.77
C ARG A 5 7.59 1.23 -15.13
N TYR A 6 8.27 0.62 -16.11
CA TYR A 6 8.31 1.16 -17.47
C TYR A 6 6.89 1.18 -18.07
N GLY A 7 6.43 2.37 -18.46
CA GLY A 7 5.04 2.59 -18.93
C GLY A 7 4.04 2.95 -17.82
N LEU A 8 4.41 2.87 -16.53
CA LEU A 8 3.60 3.39 -15.44
C LEU A 8 3.73 4.92 -15.36
N VAL A 9 2.59 5.63 -15.33
CA VAL A 9 2.59 7.08 -15.06
C VAL A 9 2.94 7.30 -13.59
N ALA A 10 4.19 7.71 -13.34
CA ALA A 10 4.74 7.80 -11.99
C ALA A 10 4.01 8.85 -11.12
N TYR A 11 3.75 8.46 -9.87
CA TYR A 11 3.34 9.32 -8.77
C TYR A 11 4.52 9.50 -7.80
N GLY A 12 4.80 8.48 -6.99
CA GLY A 12 5.99 8.42 -6.13
C GLY A 12 6.95 7.36 -6.67
N SER A 13 7.90 7.75 -7.50
CA SER A 13 8.84 6.83 -8.18
C SER A 13 9.52 5.81 -7.27
N SER A 14 9.82 6.14 -6.02
CA SER A 14 10.46 5.24 -5.05
C SER A 14 9.47 4.39 -4.23
N LEU A 15 8.17 4.54 -4.47
CA LEU A 15 7.06 3.94 -3.73
C LEU A 15 6.09 3.17 -4.65
N ASP A 16 5.97 3.59 -5.91
CA ASP A 16 5.07 3.04 -6.90
C ASP A 16 5.43 1.59 -7.23
N GLN A 17 4.42 0.74 -7.29
CA GLN A 17 4.57 -0.64 -7.73
C GLN A 17 3.24 -1.11 -8.35
N VAL A 18 3.30 -1.70 -9.54
CA VAL A 18 2.12 -2.36 -10.13
C VAL A 18 1.85 -3.65 -9.36
N GLY A 19 0.58 -3.90 -9.03
CA GLY A 19 0.11 -5.09 -8.34
C GLY A 19 -1.10 -5.71 -9.04
N VAL A 20 -1.64 -6.77 -8.42
CA VAL A 20 -2.77 -7.54 -8.95
C VAL A 20 -3.99 -7.36 -8.06
N LEU A 21 -5.16 -7.20 -8.69
CA LEU A 21 -6.46 -7.36 -8.05
C LEU A 21 -7.18 -8.52 -8.75
N ALA A 22 -7.51 -9.56 -7.99
CA ALA A 22 -8.27 -10.71 -8.47
C ALA A 22 -9.31 -11.14 -7.42
N LYS A 23 -10.14 -12.14 -7.76
CA LYS A 23 -11.18 -12.65 -6.88
C LYS A 23 -10.68 -13.67 -5.87
N ASP A 24 -9.56 -14.31 -6.18
CA ASP A 24 -8.91 -15.29 -5.32
C ASP A 24 -7.38 -15.18 -5.39
N VAL A 25 -6.72 -15.84 -4.46
CA VAL A 25 -5.26 -15.82 -4.30
C VAL A 25 -4.57 -16.55 -5.45
N ARG A 26 -5.20 -17.58 -6.03
CA ARG A 26 -4.62 -18.34 -7.14
C ARG A 26 -4.52 -17.51 -8.42
N ASP A 27 -5.59 -16.81 -8.77
CA ASP A 27 -5.60 -15.88 -9.90
C ASP A 27 -4.63 -14.73 -9.65
N SER A 28 -4.51 -14.25 -8.40
CA SER A 28 -3.51 -13.24 -8.03
C SER A 28 -2.09 -13.72 -8.31
N ALA A 29 -1.76 -14.96 -7.93
CA ALA A 29 -0.46 -15.58 -8.17
C ALA A 29 -0.18 -15.78 -9.67
N LEU A 30 -1.16 -16.26 -10.44
CA LEU A 30 -1.03 -16.48 -11.88
C LEU A 30 -0.71 -15.19 -12.64
N VAL A 31 -1.46 -14.12 -12.35
CA VAL A 31 -1.26 -12.82 -13.01
C VAL A 31 0.06 -12.19 -12.54
N LEU A 32 0.42 -12.33 -11.27
CA LEU A 32 1.72 -11.85 -10.76
C LEU A 32 2.88 -12.55 -11.47
N SER A 33 2.81 -13.87 -11.67
CA SER A 33 3.82 -14.64 -12.41
C SER A 33 4.02 -14.12 -13.84
N ALA A 34 2.94 -13.67 -14.48
CA ALA A 34 3.00 -13.14 -15.84
C ALA A 34 3.60 -11.72 -15.93
N MET A 35 3.44 -10.89 -14.90
CA MET A 35 3.94 -9.50 -14.89
C MET A 35 5.32 -9.34 -14.25
N ALA A 36 5.70 -10.24 -13.35
CA ALA A 36 6.94 -10.15 -12.60
C ALA A 36 8.16 -10.46 -13.49
N GLY A 37 9.28 -9.79 -13.20
CA GLY A 37 10.54 -10.04 -13.89
C GLY A 37 11.38 -8.79 -14.11
N HIS A 38 12.66 -9.03 -14.34
CA HIS A 38 13.60 -7.98 -14.72
C HIS A 38 13.21 -7.36 -16.07
N ASP A 39 13.25 -6.04 -16.15
CA ASP A 39 13.06 -5.28 -17.38
C ASP A 39 14.23 -4.33 -17.61
N ALA A 40 14.89 -4.46 -18.77
CA ALA A 40 16.03 -3.63 -19.13
C ALA A 40 15.66 -2.15 -19.35
N TYR A 41 14.38 -1.82 -19.56
CA TYR A 41 13.90 -0.44 -19.69
C TYR A 41 13.61 0.23 -18.34
N ASP A 42 13.66 -0.50 -17.23
CA ASP A 42 13.48 0.02 -15.89
C ASP A 42 14.70 -0.27 -15.02
N SER A 43 15.55 0.75 -14.79
CA SER A 43 16.74 0.62 -13.93
C SER A 43 16.44 0.30 -12.46
N THR A 44 15.17 0.35 -12.04
CA THR A 44 14.72 -0.05 -10.70
C THR A 44 14.07 -1.43 -10.65
N SER A 45 13.93 -2.08 -11.81
CA SER A 45 13.53 -3.48 -11.89
C SER A 45 14.68 -4.36 -11.42
N MET A 46 14.40 -5.26 -10.49
CA MET A 46 15.45 -6.06 -9.86
C MET A 46 15.81 -7.26 -10.74
N PRO A 47 17.11 -7.57 -10.94
CA PRO A 47 17.57 -8.77 -11.64
C PRO A 47 17.46 -10.00 -10.73
N ALA A 48 16.28 -10.22 -10.14
CA ALA A 48 15.96 -11.34 -9.28
C ALA A 48 15.14 -12.38 -10.06
N PRO A 49 15.38 -13.69 -9.85
CA PRO A 49 14.54 -14.72 -10.44
C PRO A 49 13.09 -14.57 -9.98
N VAL A 50 12.16 -14.88 -10.89
CA VAL A 50 10.73 -14.95 -10.59
C VAL A 50 10.43 -16.40 -10.24
N PRO A 51 10.04 -16.71 -8.98
CA PRO A 51 9.67 -18.06 -8.62
C PRO A 51 8.32 -18.43 -9.24
N ASP A 52 8.01 -19.73 -9.26
CA ASP A 52 6.66 -20.19 -9.57
C ASP A 52 5.75 -19.92 -8.37
N PHE A 53 5.11 -18.75 -8.38
CA PHE A 53 4.19 -18.36 -7.30
C PHE A 53 3.02 -19.34 -7.11
N THR A 54 2.64 -20.11 -8.14
CA THR A 54 1.56 -21.09 -8.02
C THR A 54 2.00 -22.34 -7.29
N ALA A 55 3.27 -22.71 -7.38
CA ALA A 55 3.84 -23.81 -6.62
C ALA A 55 3.88 -23.53 -5.10
N ALA A 56 3.91 -22.25 -4.70
CA ALA A 56 3.86 -21.84 -3.30
C ALA A 56 2.48 -22.03 -2.65
N LEU A 57 1.40 -22.22 -3.44
CA LEU A 57 0.01 -22.36 -2.99
C LEU A 57 -0.27 -23.77 -2.41
N THR A 58 0.52 -24.16 -1.43
CA THR A 58 0.46 -25.47 -0.77
C THR A 58 -0.66 -25.56 0.28
N GLY A 59 -1.11 -24.42 0.80
CA GLY A 59 -2.09 -24.34 1.88
C GLY A 59 -1.53 -24.72 3.26
N ASP A 60 -0.24 -25.04 3.38
CA ASP A 60 0.39 -25.42 4.65
C ASP A 60 1.06 -24.22 5.32
N VAL A 61 0.64 -23.95 6.56
CA VAL A 61 1.18 -22.88 7.42
C VAL A 61 1.70 -23.41 8.76
N ARG A 62 1.82 -24.74 8.93
CA ARG A 62 2.34 -25.32 10.18
C ARG A 62 3.77 -24.85 10.45
N GLY A 63 4.00 -24.31 11.64
CA GLY A 63 5.28 -23.76 12.08
C GLY A 63 5.66 -22.42 11.43
N LEU A 64 4.79 -21.84 10.59
CA LEU A 64 5.00 -20.50 10.06
C LEU A 64 4.81 -19.46 11.17
N ARG A 65 5.77 -18.55 11.34
CA ARG A 65 5.71 -17.51 12.38
C ARG A 65 5.00 -16.27 11.83
N ILE A 66 3.86 -15.92 12.42
CA ILE A 66 3.06 -14.74 12.06
C ILE A 66 3.30 -13.65 13.10
N GLY A 67 3.85 -12.53 12.66
CA GLY A 67 4.10 -11.33 13.45
C GLY A 67 2.85 -10.48 13.65
N LEU A 68 2.57 -10.13 14.90
CA LEU A 68 1.56 -9.15 15.28
C LEU A 68 2.26 -7.92 15.85
N PRO A 69 2.30 -6.80 15.10
CA PRO A 69 2.87 -5.55 15.58
C PRO A 69 1.96 -4.93 16.61
N ASP A 70 2.50 -4.61 17.78
CA ASP A 70 1.75 -3.96 18.86
C ASP A 70 1.16 -2.61 18.42
N GLU A 71 1.84 -1.92 17.50
CA GLU A 71 1.48 -0.61 16.96
C GLU A 71 0.30 -0.65 15.97
N TYR A 72 -0.15 -1.84 15.54
CA TYR A 72 -1.24 -1.99 14.55
C TYR A 72 -2.60 -2.39 15.16
N PHE A 73 -2.65 -2.63 16.47
CA PHE A 73 -3.88 -2.93 17.20
C PHE A 73 -4.11 -1.88 18.29
N ILE A 74 -4.37 -0.64 17.84
CA ILE A 74 -4.44 0.55 18.68
C ILE A 74 -5.86 1.11 18.77
N ALA A 75 -6.07 2.01 19.72
CA ALA A 75 -7.30 2.81 19.79
C ALA A 75 -7.51 3.59 18.47
N GLY A 76 -8.72 3.51 17.91
CA GLY A 76 -9.08 4.15 16.64
C GLY A 76 -9.38 3.17 15.50
N VAL A 77 -9.05 1.88 15.66
CA VAL A 77 -9.55 0.83 14.77
C VAL A 77 -11.01 0.51 15.13
N GLN A 78 -11.87 0.38 14.13
CA GLN A 78 -13.27 -0.02 14.30
C GLN A 78 -13.33 -1.40 14.99
N PRO A 79 -14.16 -1.59 16.04
CA PRO A 79 -14.21 -2.85 16.78
C PRO A 79 -14.45 -4.09 15.91
N ASP A 80 -15.34 -3.99 14.92
CA ASP A 80 -15.63 -5.09 13.99
C ASP A 80 -14.40 -5.45 13.14
N VAL A 81 -13.62 -4.44 12.71
CA VAL A 81 -12.37 -4.63 11.95
C VAL A 81 -11.33 -5.34 12.81
N GLU A 82 -11.10 -4.86 14.03
CA GLU A 82 -10.15 -5.49 14.94
C GLU A 82 -10.56 -6.93 15.27
N ALA A 83 -11.83 -7.16 15.58
CA ALA A 83 -12.36 -8.48 15.88
C ALA A 83 -12.20 -9.45 14.70
N ALA A 84 -12.56 -9.04 13.49
CA ALA A 84 -12.44 -9.86 12.29
C ALA A 84 -10.97 -10.22 11.98
N VAL A 85 -10.06 -9.26 12.06
CA VAL A 85 -8.62 -9.49 11.82
C VAL A 85 -8.02 -10.41 12.88
N ARG A 86 -8.36 -10.21 14.16
CA ARG A 86 -7.92 -11.12 15.22
C ARG A 86 -8.44 -12.54 15.00
N ARG A 87 -9.70 -12.70 14.62
CA ARG A 87 -10.23 -14.02 14.28
C ARG A 87 -9.55 -14.65 13.07
N ALA A 88 -9.18 -13.85 12.08
CA ALA A 88 -8.44 -14.33 10.92
C ALA A 88 -7.06 -14.87 11.30
N ILE A 89 -6.37 -14.18 12.22
CA ILE A 89 -5.09 -14.62 12.78
C ILE A 89 -5.28 -15.90 13.61
N ASP A 90 -6.35 -15.97 14.42
CA ASP A 90 -6.66 -17.17 15.21
C ASP A 90 -6.88 -18.39 14.31
N VAL A 91 -7.58 -18.24 13.18
CA VAL A 91 -7.75 -19.32 12.18
C VAL A 91 -6.40 -19.82 11.66
N LEU A 92 -5.47 -18.91 11.33
CA LEU A 92 -4.12 -19.30 10.91
C LEU A 92 -3.36 -20.02 12.05
N GLY A 93 -3.54 -19.59 13.30
CA GLY A 93 -3.01 -20.27 14.48
C GLY A 93 -3.58 -21.68 14.67
N GLU A 94 -4.89 -21.87 14.49
CA GLU A 94 -5.56 -23.17 14.53
C GLU A 94 -5.07 -24.11 13.42
N MET A 95 -4.62 -23.57 12.29
CA MET A 95 -3.97 -24.32 11.21
C MET A 95 -2.49 -24.67 11.50
N GLY A 96 -1.97 -24.24 12.64
CA GLY A 96 -0.63 -24.57 13.15
C GLY A 96 0.43 -23.50 12.93
N ALA A 97 0.06 -22.28 12.53
CA ALA A 97 0.98 -21.16 12.53
C ALA A 97 1.31 -20.70 13.97
N GLU A 98 2.52 -20.22 14.18
CA GLU A 98 2.98 -19.67 15.46
C GLU A 98 2.73 -18.16 15.50
N ILE A 99 1.93 -17.70 16.45
CA ILE A 99 1.60 -16.28 16.60
C ILE A 99 2.65 -15.59 17.50
N VAL A 100 3.39 -14.65 16.95
CA VAL A 100 4.53 -13.99 17.60
C VAL A 100 4.29 -12.48 17.67
N ARG A 101 4.42 -11.88 18.86
CA ARG A 101 4.40 -10.42 18.98
C ARG A 101 5.69 -9.81 18.46
N VAL A 102 5.57 -8.75 17.66
CA VAL A 102 6.68 -7.95 17.15
C VAL A 102 6.42 -6.47 17.43
N SER A 103 7.43 -5.63 17.23
CA SER A 103 7.30 -4.18 17.42
C SER A 103 7.87 -3.47 16.21
N LEU A 104 7.14 -2.46 15.76
CA LEU A 104 7.48 -1.55 14.66
C LEU A 104 7.43 -0.10 15.19
N PRO A 105 8.42 0.32 16.00
CA PRO A 105 8.37 1.53 16.83
C PRO A 105 8.31 2.85 16.04
N ASN A 106 8.58 2.84 14.74
CA ASN A 106 8.49 4.02 13.88
C ASN A 106 7.21 4.08 13.04
N THR A 107 6.23 3.21 13.32
CA THR A 107 4.91 3.20 12.66
C THR A 107 4.22 4.58 12.68
N ASP A 108 4.23 5.26 13.83
CA ASP A 108 3.60 6.58 14.03
C ASP A 108 4.16 7.66 13.10
N LYS A 109 5.41 7.49 12.64
CA LYS A 109 6.11 8.41 11.73
C LYS A 109 5.82 8.12 10.26
N ALA A 110 5.24 6.97 9.93
CA ALA A 110 5.05 6.55 8.55
C ALA A 110 4.17 7.49 7.75
N LEU A 111 3.07 7.98 8.33
CA LEU A 111 2.15 8.91 7.68
C LEU A 111 2.83 10.21 7.23
N PRO A 112 3.44 11.01 8.13
CA PRO A 112 4.12 12.23 7.71
C PRO A 112 5.29 11.96 6.76
N VAL A 113 6.04 10.86 6.95
CA VAL A 113 7.16 10.50 6.05
C VAL A 113 6.65 10.18 4.65
N TYR A 114 5.59 9.38 4.52
CA TYR A 114 4.99 9.06 3.22
C TYR A 114 4.53 10.33 2.49
N TYR A 115 3.81 11.22 3.17
CA TYR A 115 3.33 12.45 2.53
C TYR A 115 4.47 13.38 2.12
N LEU A 116 5.57 13.45 2.87
CA LEU A 116 6.74 14.22 2.44
C LEU A 116 7.42 13.60 1.22
N VAL A 117 7.67 12.29 1.23
CA VAL A 117 8.35 11.59 0.13
C VAL A 117 7.50 11.58 -1.14
N ALA A 118 6.25 11.11 -1.03
CA ALA A 118 5.36 10.95 -2.18
C ALA A 118 5.02 12.29 -2.84
N THR A 119 4.77 13.35 -2.06
CA THR A 119 4.45 14.66 -2.65
C THR A 119 5.68 15.33 -3.27
N ALA A 120 6.86 15.21 -2.66
CA ALA A 120 8.12 15.69 -3.23
C ALA A 120 8.37 15.05 -4.60
N GLU A 121 8.28 13.73 -4.69
CA GLU A 121 8.47 13.00 -5.94
C GLU A 121 7.37 13.31 -6.97
N ALA A 122 6.12 13.43 -6.54
CA ALA A 122 5.01 13.83 -7.40
C ALA A 122 5.23 15.22 -8.01
N SER A 123 5.76 16.17 -7.25
CA SER A 123 6.00 17.54 -7.76
C SER A 123 7.00 17.54 -8.93
N ALA A 124 8.03 16.69 -8.86
CA ALA A 124 8.99 16.47 -9.94
C ALA A 124 8.39 15.64 -11.08
N ASN A 125 7.75 14.50 -10.78
CA ASN A 125 7.21 13.58 -11.78
C ASN A 125 6.15 14.23 -12.67
N LEU A 126 5.25 15.01 -12.07
CA LEU A 126 4.14 15.67 -12.76
C LEU A 126 4.56 16.98 -13.44
N SER A 127 5.81 17.44 -13.30
CA SER A 127 6.31 18.65 -13.97
C SER A 127 6.26 18.54 -15.50
N ARG A 128 6.37 17.31 -16.04
CA ARG A 128 6.32 17.01 -17.49
C ARG A 128 4.98 17.29 -18.16
N PHE A 129 3.88 17.38 -17.38
CA PHE A 129 2.55 17.68 -17.88
C PHE A 129 2.42 19.19 -18.03
N ASP A 130 2.69 19.63 -19.25
CA ASP A 130 2.95 21.02 -19.57
C ASP A 130 2.20 21.49 -20.84
N GLY A 131 1.49 20.57 -21.51
CA GLY A 131 0.68 20.83 -22.70
C GLY A 131 1.48 21.05 -23.99
N VAL A 132 2.81 20.84 -23.98
CA VAL A 132 3.66 21.09 -25.14
C VAL A 132 3.81 19.85 -26.02
N ARG A 133 4.18 18.71 -25.42
CA ARG A 133 4.41 17.46 -26.17
C ARG A 133 3.17 16.60 -26.29
N TYR A 134 2.29 16.65 -25.30
CA TYR A 134 1.09 15.82 -25.21
C TYR A 134 0.13 16.37 -24.14
N GLY A 135 -1.12 15.88 -24.15
CA GLY A 135 -2.14 16.20 -23.17
C GLY A 135 -2.84 17.55 -23.40
N TYR A 136 -3.45 18.08 -22.34
CA TYR A 136 -4.19 19.33 -22.39
C TYR A 136 -3.26 20.54 -22.52
N SER A 137 -3.60 21.46 -23.43
CA SER A 137 -2.92 22.73 -23.64
C SER A 137 -3.96 23.85 -23.68
N ALA A 138 -3.73 24.92 -22.91
CA ALA A 138 -4.62 26.07 -22.86
C ALA A 138 -4.55 26.95 -24.12
N GLY A 139 -3.47 26.82 -24.91
CA GLY A 139 -3.27 27.57 -26.15
C GLY A 139 -2.98 29.06 -25.94
N ALA A 140 -2.28 29.43 -24.85
CA ALA A 140 -1.96 30.82 -24.55
C ALA A 140 -0.78 31.36 -25.38
N ASP A 141 -0.73 32.68 -25.60
CA ASP A 141 0.24 33.34 -26.47
C ASP A 141 1.70 33.25 -25.99
N SER A 142 1.91 33.19 -24.67
CA SER A 142 3.26 33.05 -24.10
C SER A 142 3.45 31.67 -23.46
N ILE A 143 4.66 31.13 -23.57
CA ILE A 143 4.99 29.81 -23.00
C ILE A 143 4.74 29.75 -21.48
N GLN A 144 5.09 30.83 -20.76
CA GLN A 144 4.89 30.91 -19.32
C GLN A 144 3.41 30.89 -18.95
N GLU A 145 2.58 31.62 -19.70
CA GLU A 145 1.15 31.63 -19.48
C GLU A 145 0.50 30.30 -19.86
N ASN A 146 0.95 29.69 -20.96
CA ASN A 146 0.45 28.40 -21.38
C ASN A 146 0.73 27.32 -20.32
N TYR A 147 1.91 27.32 -19.70
CA TYR A 147 2.22 26.43 -18.58
C TYR A 147 1.31 26.65 -17.37
N ARG A 148 1.12 27.91 -16.94
CA ARG A 148 0.28 28.21 -15.78
C ARG A 148 -1.17 27.82 -16.01
N GLN A 149 -1.74 28.19 -17.16
CA GLN A 149 -3.13 27.90 -17.48
C GLN A 149 -3.36 26.40 -17.70
N SER A 150 -2.51 25.73 -18.49
CA SER A 150 -2.67 24.29 -18.77
C SER A 150 -2.62 23.46 -17.50
N ARG A 151 -1.68 23.76 -16.59
CA ARG A 151 -1.57 23.06 -15.30
C ARG A 151 -2.65 23.48 -14.31
N GLY A 152 -2.99 24.76 -14.27
CA GLY A 152 -4.01 25.31 -13.37
C GLY A 152 -5.40 24.75 -13.64
N GLN A 153 -5.74 24.58 -14.92
CA GLN A 153 -7.02 24.05 -15.40
C GLN A 153 -7.00 22.51 -15.53
N GLY A 154 -5.87 21.92 -15.92
CA GLY A 154 -5.75 20.48 -16.15
C GLY A 154 -5.63 19.63 -14.88
N PHE A 155 -5.10 20.18 -13.78
CA PHE A 155 -5.01 19.45 -12.51
C PHE A 155 -6.14 19.78 -11.55
N GLY A 156 -6.73 18.74 -10.95
CA GLY A 156 -7.66 18.86 -9.83
C GLY A 156 -7.02 19.42 -8.56
N ALA A 157 -7.86 19.77 -7.58
CA ALA A 157 -7.42 20.43 -6.34
C ALA A 157 -6.40 19.61 -5.54
N GLU A 158 -6.62 18.30 -5.40
CA GLU A 158 -5.74 17.42 -4.64
C GLU A 158 -4.34 17.29 -5.28
N VAL A 159 -4.30 17.11 -6.60
CA VAL A 159 -3.02 17.04 -7.34
C VAL A 159 -2.24 18.35 -7.20
N LYS A 160 -2.92 19.51 -7.33
CA LYS A 160 -2.28 20.82 -7.11
C LYS A 160 -1.77 20.96 -5.68
N ARG A 161 -2.52 20.52 -4.67
CA ARG A 161 -2.12 20.54 -3.26
C ARG A 161 -0.82 19.76 -3.04
N ARG A 162 -0.73 18.54 -3.60
CA ARG A 162 0.47 17.70 -3.52
C ARG A 162 1.66 18.31 -4.25
N ILE A 163 1.47 18.88 -5.43
CA ILE A 163 2.54 19.58 -6.16
C ILE A 163 3.08 20.76 -5.33
N MET A 164 2.21 21.57 -4.73
CA MET A 164 2.61 22.71 -3.90
C MET A 164 3.41 22.26 -2.66
N LEU A 165 2.91 21.26 -1.93
CA LEU A 165 3.59 20.69 -0.76
C LEU A 165 4.96 20.08 -1.12
N GLY A 166 5.02 19.32 -2.21
CA GLY A 166 6.26 18.71 -2.68
C GLY A 166 7.29 19.73 -3.14
N THR A 167 6.85 20.76 -3.87
CA THR A 167 7.72 21.87 -4.30
C THR A 167 8.30 22.61 -3.09
N TYR A 168 7.49 22.81 -2.04
CA TYR A 168 7.95 23.40 -0.79
C TYR A 168 8.97 22.49 -0.08
N ALA A 169 8.67 21.21 0.07
CA ALA A 169 9.55 20.24 0.73
C ALA A 169 10.93 20.08 0.04
N LEU A 170 10.99 20.31 -1.28
CA LEU A 170 12.22 20.26 -2.07
C LEU A 170 12.94 21.61 -2.20
N SER A 171 12.35 22.71 -1.71
CA SER A 171 12.91 24.04 -1.88
C SER A 171 14.19 24.25 -1.06
N ALA A 172 15.09 25.09 -1.58
CA ALA A 172 16.33 25.43 -0.90
C ALA A 172 16.06 26.03 0.48
N GLY A 173 16.75 25.52 1.51
CA GLY A 173 16.53 25.88 2.92
C GLY A 173 15.53 24.97 3.66
N TYR A 174 14.68 24.24 2.94
CA TYR A 174 13.70 23.31 3.52
C TYR A 174 13.97 21.83 3.18
N TYR A 175 14.76 21.57 2.13
CA TYR A 175 15.15 20.22 1.71
C TYR A 175 15.69 19.36 2.86
N ASP A 176 16.68 19.86 3.62
CA ASP A 176 17.31 19.10 4.70
C ASP A 176 16.32 18.83 5.85
N ALA A 177 15.50 19.82 6.17
CA ALA A 177 14.55 19.76 7.29
C ALA A 177 13.36 18.83 7.00
N TYR A 178 12.93 18.72 5.75
CA TYR A 178 11.77 17.93 5.35
C TYR A 178 12.15 16.69 4.56
N TYR A 179 12.60 16.81 3.32
CA TYR A 179 12.78 15.66 2.43
C TYR A 179 13.92 14.73 2.89
N LEU A 180 15.11 15.29 3.19
CA LEU A 180 16.23 14.48 3.70
C LEU A 180 15.88 13.84 5.04
N LYS A 181 15.22 14.58 5.93
CA LYS A 181 14.77 14.05 7.22
C LYS A 181 13.77 12.90 7.04
N ALA A 182 12.82 13.04 6.12
CA ALA A 182 11.86 11.98 5.80
C ALA A 182 12.57 10.72 5.29
N GLN A 183 13.59 10.85 4.42
CA GLN A 183 14.38 9.72 3.92
C GLN A 183 15.18 9.01 5.03
N GLN A 184 15.71 9.77 6.01
CA GLN A 184 16.34 9.18 7.19
C GLN A 184 15.35 8.38 8.04
N VAL A 185 14.16 8.92 8.28
CA VAL A 185 13.13 8.20 9.06
C VAL A 185 12.56 7.01 8.29
N ARG A 186 12.43 7.10 6.96
CA ARG A 186 12.11 5.94 6.09
C ARG A 186 13.10 4.80 6.28
N THR A 187 14.39 5.11 6.47
CA THR A 187 15.40 4.08 6.77
C THR A 187 15.13 3.40 8.10
N LEU A 188 14.73 4.14 9.15
CA LEU A 188 14.34 3.57 10.44
C LEU A 188 13.11 2.65 10.32
N ILE A 189 12.09 3.09 9.56
CA ILE A 189 10.90 2.26 9.30
C ILE A 189 11.29 0.96 8.59
N LYS A 190 12.18 1.02 7.60
CA LYS A 190 12.70 -0.18 6.93
C LYS A 190 13.43 -1.11 7.92
N GLN A 191 14.28 -0.55 8.80
CA GLN A 191 15.00 -1.31 9.81
C GLN A 191 14.08 -2.01 10.81
N ASP A 192 12.94 -1.40 11.16
CA ASP A 192 11.93 -2.02 12.02
C ASP A 192 11.38 -3.31 11.37
N PHE A 193 11.04 -3.27 10.08
CA PHE A 193 10.60 -4.47 9.35
C PHE A 193 11.70 -5.51 9.25
N GLU A 194 12.94 -5.12 8.93
CA GLU A 194 14.07 -6.05 8.86
C GLU A 194 14.27 -6.77 10.19
N ALA A 195 14.26 -6.05 11.31
CA ALA A 195 14.37 -6.62 12.65
C ALA A 195 13.17 -7.49 13.04
N ALA A 196 11.97 -7.16 12.56
CA ALA A 196 10.78 -7.99 12.76
C ALA A 196 10.89 -9.32 11.99
N PHE A 197 11.30 -9.29 10.71
CA PHE A 197 11.43 -10.48 9.87
C PHE A 197 12.58 -11.42 10.26
N GLU A 198 13.49 -11.00 11.16
CA GLU A 198 14.39 -11.94 11.84
C GLU A 198 13.63 -12.94 12.73
N LYS A 199 12.46 -12.53 13.24
CA LYS A 199 11.66 -13.28 14.21
C LYS A 199 10.43 -13.95 13.61
N VAL A 200 9.94 -13.46 12.48
CA VAL A 200 8.69 -13.91 11.85
C VAL A 200 8.83 -14.04 10.34
N ASP A 201 7.96 -14.83 9.72
CA ASP A 201 8.01 -15.08 8.28
C ASP A 201 7.01 -14.18 7.52
N VAL A 202 5.91 -13.80 8.17
CA VAL A 202 4.86 -12.90 7.67
C VAL A 202 4.39 -12.00 8.81
N ILE A 203 4.00 -10.77 8.53
CA ILE A 203 3.32 -9.86 9.47
C ILE A 203 1.85 -9.75 9.10
N ALA A 204 0.94 -9.83 10.07
CA ALA A 204 -0.50 -9.75 9.87
C ALA A 204 -1.09 -8.52 10.58
N CYS A 205 -1.94 -7.76 9.87
CA CYS A 205 -2.63 -6.59 10.42
C CYS A 205 -3.91 -6.23 9.65
N PRO A 206 -4.73 -5.29 10.14
CA PRO A 206 -5.81 -4.73 9.33
C PRO A 206 -5.27 -4.02 8.08
N VAL A 207 -6.02 -4.08 6.97
CA VAL A 207 -5.71 -3.28 5.77
C VAL A 207 -6.03 -1.80 6.01
N ALA A 208 -7.15 -1.53 6.66
CA ALA A 208 -7.66 -0.19 6.95
C ALA A 208 -8.21 -0.15 8.38
N PRO A 209 -8.26 1.03 9.03
CA PRO A 209 -8.78 1.16 10.38
C PRO A 209 -10.31 1.03 10.46
N THR A 210 -11.02 1.25 9.34
CA THR A 210 -12.48 1.16 9.24
C THR A 210 -12.87 0.43 7.96
N THR A 211 -14.12 -0.01 7.86
CA THR A 211 -14.71 -0.40 6.57
C THR A 211 -14.91 0.81 5.65
N ALA A 212 -15.41 0.57 4.44
CA ALA A 212 -15.66 1.60 3.45
C ALA A 212 -16.60 2.71 3.99
N PHE A 213 -16.14 3.96 3.92
CA PHE A 213 -16.95 5.14 4.26
C PHE A 213 -17.75 5.65 3.05
N ARG A 214 -18.73 6.50 3.29
CA ARG A 214 -19.62 7.02 2.22
C ARG A 214 -18.92 8.04 1.34
N ILE A 215 -19.41 8.19 0.11
CA ILE A 215 -18.96 9.24 -0.80
C ILE A 215 -19.22 10.61 -0.15
N GLY A 216 -18.19 11.44 -0.09
CA GLY A 216 -18.25 12.78 0.51
C GLY A 216 -17.96 12.82 2.01
N GLU A 217 -18.01 11.69 2.73
CA GLU A 217 -17.90 11.64 4.20
C GLU A 217 -16.59 12.26 4.73
N LYS A 218 -15.49 12.06 4.00
CA LYS A 218 -14.15 12.56 4.35
C LYS A 218 -13.65 13.63 3.36
N ALA A 219 -14.51 14.19 2.52
CA ALA A 219 -14.09 15.10 1.44
C ALA A 219 -13.56 16.44 1.96
N ASP A 220 -14.09 16.91 3.08
CA ASP A 220 -13.76 18.22 3.66
C ASP A 220 -12.52 18.18 4.59
N ASN A 221 -12.10 16.98 5.02
CA ASN A 221 -10.94 16.79 5.89
C ASN A 221 -9.90 15.83 5.26
N PRO A 222 -8.90 16.38 4.52
CA PRO A 222 -7.84 15.58 3.92
C PRO A 222 -7.09 14.70 4.93
N LEU A 223 -6.94 15.14 6.19
CA LEU A 223 -6.21 14.36 7.20
C LEU A 223 -6.97 13.08 7.59
N GLU A 224 -8.29 13.14 7.70
CA GLU A 224 -9.13 11.96 7.94
C GLU A 224 -9.08 10.97 6.78
N MET A 225 -8.99 11.47 5.54
CA MET A 225 -8.76 10.63 4.38
C MET A 225 -7.43 9.90 4.50
N TYR A 226 -6.35 10.62 4.84
CA TYR A 226 -5.00 10.08 4.91
C TYR A 226 -4.80 9.03 6.00
N LEU A 227 -5.52 9.15 7.13
CA LEU A 227 -5.51 8.15 8.19
C LEU A 227 -6.05 6.78 7.75
N SER A 228 -6.78 6.72 6.63
CA SER A 228 -7.26 5.45 6.07
C SER A 228 -6.09 4.55 5.59
N ASP A 229 -4.94 5.14 5.28
CA ASP A 229 -3.77 4.43 4.74
C ASP A 229 -2.73 4.07 5.81
N VAL A 230 -3.04 4.27 7.10
CA VAL A 230 -2.06 4.16 8.21
C VAL A 230 -1.35 2.80 8.29
N PHE A 231 -2.00 1.72 7.86
CA PHE A 231 -1.45 0.37 7.87
C PHE A 231 -0.84 -0.08 6.54
N THR A 232 -1.01 0.67 5.45
CA THR A 232 -0.55 0.27 4.11
C THR A 232 0.72 1.01 3.69
N ILE A 233 0.85 2.29 4.05
CA ILE A 233 2.01 3.11 3.65
C ILE A 233 3.34 2.62 4.22
N THR A 234 3.33 1.94 5.36
CA THR A 234 4.53 1.39 6.01
C THR A 234 5.21 0.35 5.11
N LEU A 235 4.40 -0.48 4.43
CA LEU A 235 4.85 -1.46 3.44
C LEU A 235 5.54 -0.78 2.26
N ASN A 236 4.97 0.31 1.71
CA ASN A 236 5.58 1.06 0.61
C ASN A 236 6.90 1.72 1.02
N LEU A 237 6.94 2.33 2.20
CA LEU A 237 8.13 2.99 2.73
C LEU A 237 9.27 1.99 2.94
N ALA A 238 8.97 0.82 3.47
CA ALA A 238 9.95 -0.24 3.70
C ALA A 238 10.31 -1.04 2.43
N GLY A 239 9.53 -0.94 1.35
CA GLY A 239 9.76 -1.70 0.11
C GLY A 239 9.46 -3.19 0.27
N MET A 240 8.46 -3.51 1.10
CA MET A 240 8.02 -4.87 1.40
C MET A 240 6.94 -5.32 0.42
N CYS A 241 6.68 -6.63 0.37
CA CYS A 241 5.56 -7.18 -0.40
C CYS A 241 4.37 -7.42 0.53
N GLY A 242 3.16 -7.47 -0.03
CA GLY A 242 1.98 -7.82 0.75
C GLY A 242 0.74 -8.05 -0.09
N ILE A 243 -0.25 -8.62 0.56
CA ILE A 243 -1.56 -8.95 -0.02
C ILE A 243 -2.66 -8.56 0.97
N SER A 244 -3.80 -8.15 0.41
CA SER A 244 -5.05 -7.97 1.13
C SER A 244 -6.00 -9.10 0.75
N VAL A 245 -6.56 -9.80 1.75
CA VAL A 245 -7.59 -10.82 1.55
C VAL A 245 -8.80 -10.53 2.43
N PRO A 246 -10.04 -10.82 1.97
CA PRO A 246 -11.24 -10.57 2.77
C PRO A 246 -11.27 -11.47 4.01
N CYS A 247 -11.57 -10.90 5.17
CA CYS A 247 -11.56 -11.62 6.45
C CYS A 247 -12.84 -11.48 7.28
N GLY A 248 -13.87 -10.84 6.72
CA GLY A 248 -15.16 -10.70 7.37
C GLY A 248 -15.97 -9.54 6.81
N PHE A 249 -17.07 -9.24 7.48
CA PHE A 249 -17.91 -8.08 7.25
C PHE A 249 -18.19 -7.37 8.57
N ASP A 250 -18.40 -6.05 8.54
CA ASP A 250 -18.89 -5.32 9.71
C ASP A 250 -20.40 -5.49 9.92
N GLY A 251 -20.93 -4.90 10.99
CA GLY A 251 -22.37 -4.91 11.28
C GLY A 251 -23.27 -4.29 10.20
N ALA A 252 -22.71 -3.57 9.23
CA ALA A 252 -23.41 -2.99 8.09
C ALA A 252 -23.26 -3.81 6.80
N GLY A 253 -22.59 -4.97 6.85
CA GLY A 253 -22.36 -5.85 5.70
C GLY A 253 -21.25 -5.38 4.76
N LEU A 254 -20.35 -4.50 5.23
CA LEU A 254 -19.21 -4.01 4.46
C LEU A 254 -17.96 -4.88 4.66
N PRO A 255 -17.20 -5.21 3.60
CA PRO A 255 -16.04 -6.10 3.71
C PRO A 255 -14.92 -5.54 4.58
N ILE A 256 -14.24 -6.43 5.30
CA ILE A 256 -13.04 -6.16 6.09
C ILE A 256 -11.86 -6.92 5.47
N GLY A 257 -10.69 -6.28 5.40
CA GLY A 257 -9.48 -6.87 4.84
C GLY A 257 -8.42 -7.24 5.88
N LEU A 258 -7.87 -8.45 5.76
CA LEU A 258 -6.64 -8.89 6.41
C LEU A 258 -5.46 -8.58 5.47
N GLN A 259 -4.48 -7.83 5.99
CA GLN A 259 -3.22 -7.57 5.31
C GLN A 259 -2.16 -8.56 5.80
N LEU A 260 -1.50 -9.21 4.86
CA LEU A 260 -0.34 -10.07 5.11
C LEU A 260 0.87 -9.47 4.40
N MET A 261 1.90 -9.09 5.16
CA MET A 261 3.13 -8.49 4.66
C MET A 261 4.28 -9.50 4.75
N GLY A 262 5.05 -9.61 3.69
CA GLY A 262 6.24 -10.46 3.63
C GLY A 262 7.53 -9.66 3.51
N PRO A 263 8.68 -10.31 3.75
CA PRO A 263 9.96 -9.69 3.54
C PRO A 263 10.16 -9.33 2.06
N HIS A 264 11.24 -8.61 1.79
CA HIS A 264 11.63 -8.27 0.43
C HIS A 264 11.75 -9.53 -0.44
N LEU A 265 11.07 -9.54 -1.60
CA LEU A 265 10.94 -10.69 -2.50
C LEU A 265 10.32 -11.95 -1.86
N GLY A 266 9.56 -11.78 -0.78
CA GLY A 266 8.87 -12.84 -0.04
C GLY A 266 7.45 -13.14 -0.53
N GLU A 267 7.13 -12.92 -1.82
CA GLU A 267 5.76 -13.09 -2.30
C GLU A 267 5.26 -14.53 -2.16
N GLU A 268 6.14 -15.53 -2.26
CA GLU A 268 5.79 -16.95 -2.07
C GLU A 268 5.21 -17.23 -0.68
N VAL A 269 5.83 -16.70 0.39
CA VAL A 269 5.35 -16.94 1.76
C VAL A 269 4.05 -16.19 2.04
N VAL A 270 3.90 -14.99 1.47
CA VAL A 270 2.67 -14.20 1.54
C VAL A 270 1.53 -14.91 0.83
N LEU A 271 1.74 -15.35 -0.41
CA LEU A 271 0.73 -16.06 -1.21
C LEU A 271 0.36 -17.41 -0.59
N ARG A 272 1.33 -18.17 -0.06
CA ARG A 272 1.07 -19.41 0.68
C ARG A 272 0.15 -19.18 1.86
N THR A 273 0.46 -18.15 2.67
CA THR A 273 -0.31 -17.82 3.88
C THR A 273 -1.71 -17.34 3.54
N ALA A 274 -1.82 -16.46 2.54
CA ALA A 274 -3.10 -15.98 2.04
C ALA A 274 -3.96 -17.10 1.48
N TYR A 275 -3.38 -18.02 0.72
CA TYR A 275 -4.07 -19.16 0.15
C TYR A 275 -4.55 -20.12 1.23
N ALA A 276 -3.72 -20.43 2.23
CA ALA A 276 -4.13 -21.26 3.37
C ALA A 276 -5.34 -20.65 4.09
N TYR A 277 -5.30 -19.35 4.37
CA TYR A 277 -6.42 -18.63 4.97
C TYR A 277 -7.69 -18.64 4.10
N GLU A 278 -7.52 -18.39 2.80
CA GLU A 278 -8.60 -18.43 1.82
C GLU A 278 -9.28 -19.80 1.78
N GLN A 279 -8.51 -20.90 1.81
CA GLN A 279 -9.05 -22.27 1.79
C GLN A 279 -9.73 -22.68 3.11
N ALA A 280 -9.34 -22.06 4.23
CA ALA A 280 -9.94 -22.31 5.54
C ALA A 280 -11.23 -21.49 5.77
N THR A 281 -11.55 -20.55 4.88
CA THR A 281 -12.68 -19.62 5.04
C THR A 281 -13.52 -19.52 3.76
N ALA A 282 -14.67 -18.86 3.84
CA ALA A 282 -15.56 -18.67 2.69
C ALA A 282 -15.65 -17.22 2.20
N TRP A 283 -14.87 -16.29 2.77
CA TRP A 283 -15.03 -14.85 2.54
C TRP A 283 -14.86 -14.46 1.08
N HIS A 284 -13.94 -15.11 0.36
CA HIS A 284 -13.68 -14.86 -1.06
C HIS A 284 -14.86 -15.26 -1.98
N THR A 285 -15.81 -16.06 -1.49
CA THR A 285 -17.01 -16.45 -2.24
C THR A 285 -18.24 -15.60 -1.91
N GLN A 286 -18.11 -14.69 -0.94
CA GLN A 286 -19.19 -13.84 -0.47
C GLN A 286 -19.09 -12.43 -1.07
N TRP A 287 -20.26 -11.82 -1.27
CA TRP A 287 -20.37 -10.45 -1.79
C TRP A 287 -20.89 -9.54 -0.69
N ALA A 288 -20.42 -8.30 -0.68
CA ALA A 288 -20.95 -7.28 0.21
C ALA A 288 -22.47 -7.17 0.04
N GLN A 289 -23.19 -7.16 1.16
CA GLN A 289 -24.63 -6.88 1.21
C GLN A 289 -24.84 -5.61 2.03
N PRO A 290 -24.36 -4.45 1.56
CA PRO A 290 -24.55 -3.20 2.28
C PRO A 290 -26.05 -2.93 2.39
N ALA A 291 -26.48 -2.42 3.55
CA ALA A 291 -27.85 -1.97 3.71
C ALA A 291 -28.19 -0.92 2.64
N VAL A 292 -29.01 -1.30 1.66
CA VAL A 292 -29.51 -0.38 0.64
C VAL A 292 -30.55 0.52 1.31
N THR A 293 -30.13 1.70 1.76
CA THR A 293 -31.08 2.78 2.04
C THR A 293 -31.53 3.35 0.71
N GLU A 294 -32.80 3.16 0.35
CA GLU A 294 -33.42 3.91 -0.74
C GLU A 294 -33.21 5.42 -0.50
N VAL A 295 -32.66 6.10 -1.51
CA VAL A 295 -32.44 7.56 -1.51
C VAL A 295 -33.68 8.25 -2.04
#